data_AF-A0A3C2E6R5-F1
#
_entry.id   AF-A0A3C2E6R5-F1
#
_cell.length_a   1.000
_cell.length_b   1.000
_cell.length_c   1.000
_cell.angle_alpha   90.00
_cell.angle_beta   90.00
_cell.angle_gamma   90.00
#
_symmetry.space_group_name_H-M   'P 1'
#
loop_
_entity.id
_entity.type
_entity.pdbx_description
1 polymer ?
#
loop_
_entity_poly.entity_id
_entity_poly.type
_entity_poly.pdbx_seq_one_letter_code
_entity_poly.pdbx_strand_id
1 'polypeptide(L)'
;AHEIGEPVERFILKAGESAYVPRGLVHDASTSGSGDSLHITVGLIVKTWADLMLEAVSEVALEHPGFRRSLPAGFARDDYDRADAEKHFKSLVQDLSDKLELDSAMDLFTDNFIRSRQPDSTGAIVRRAAPFESGAKFRLRPLAPWRLAENAEKEALVLITAGGELTFPLAAEPAIQAVLDGGQISLDSFSALEAKDAQDSLNKLYAFGVVEPV
;
A
#
# COMPACT_ATOMS: atom_id res chain seq x y z
N ALA A 1 14.65 20.19 -24.71
CA ALA A 1 15.57 19.38 -23.88
C ALA A 1 16.13 20.30 -22.82
N HIS A 2 16.22 19.86 -21.56
CA HIS A 2 16.86 20.66 -20.51
C HIS A 2 18.37 20.72 -20.78
N GLU A 3 18.97 21.90 -20.62
CA GLU A 3 20.41 22.08 -20.72
C GLU A 3 21.07 21.42 -19.50
N ILE A 4 22.04 20.53 -19.75
CA ILE A 4 22.75 19.82 -18.68
C ILE A 4 23.86 20.76 -18.18
N GLY A 5 23.84 21.08 -16.89
CA GLY A 5 24.87 21.90 -16.25
C GLY A 5 26.18 21.15 -16.00
N GLU A 6 27.16 21.84 -15.42
CA GLU A 6 28.44 21.24 -15.03
C GLU A 6 28.27 20.12 -13.99
N PRO A 7 29.05 19.03 -14.05
CA PRO A 7 28.98 17.94 -13.08
C PRO A 7 29.29 18.43 -11.66
N VAL A 8 28.36 18.20 -10.74
CA VAL A 8 28.55 18.51 -9.31
C VAL A 8 29.46 17.50 -8.61
N GLU A 9 29.54 16.27 -9.11
CA GLU A 9 30.38 15.20 -8.56
C GLU A 9 30.82 14.22 -9.66
N ARG A 10 32.02 13.63 -9.51
CA ARG A 10 32.56 12.59 -10.39
C ARG A 10 33.41 11.61 -9.60
N PHE A 11 33.10 10.33 -9.68
CA PHE A 11 33.81 9.26 -8.98
C PHE A 11 33.79 7.96 -9.78
N ILE A 12 34.65 7.01 -9.37
CA ILE A 12 34.68 5.65 -9.90
C ILE A 12 34.10 4.73 -8.82
N LEU A 13 32.97 4.08 -9.13
CA LEU A 13 32.40 3.05 -8.26
C LEU A 13 33.13 1.72 -8.41
N LYS A 14 33.39 1.07 -7.27
CA LYS A 14 34.00 -0.26 -7.18
C LYS A 14 33.01 -1.28 -6.59
N ALA A 15 33.36 -2.55 -6.73
CA ALA A 15 32.58 -3.65 -6.17
C ALA A 15 32.39 -3.50 -4.66
N GLY A 16 31.14 -3.55 -4.22
CA GLY A 16 30.75 -3.37 -2.81
C GLY A 16 30.44 -1.93 -2.39
N GLU A 17 30.69 -0.94 -3.26
CA GLU A 17 30.34 0.46 -3.01
C GLU A 17 28.90 0.77 -3.45
N SER A 18 28.32 1.80 -2.85
CA SER A 18 27.00 2.32 -3.22
C SER A 18 27.06 3.84 -3.41
N ALA A 19 26.23 4.33 -4.33
CA ALA A 19 25.99 5.75 -4.54
C ALA A 19 24.48 6.02 -4.46
N TYR A 20 24.12 7.12 -3.81
CA TYR A 20 22.74 7.60 -3.77
C TYR A 20 22.58 8.79 -4.71
N VAL A 21 21.65 8.67 -5.65
CA VAL A 21 21.28 9.75 -6.56
C VAL A 21 19.87 10.22 -6.21
N PRO A 22 19.69 11.42 -5.65
CA PRO A 22 18.37 11.93 -5.32
C PRO A 22 17.53 12.18 -6.58
N ARG A 23 16.20 12.12 -6.42
CA ARG A 23 15.25 12.40 -7.51
C ARG A 23 15.54 13.77 -8.12
N GLY A 24 15.62 13.82 -9.45
CA GLY A 24 15.83 15.06 -10.22
C GLY A 24 17.30 15.37 -10.52
N LEU A 25 18.26 14.62 -9.94
CA LEU A 25 19.67 14.76 -10.30
C LEU A 25 19.96 13.97 -11.58
N VAL A 26 20.30 14.69 -12.65
CA VAL A 26 20.79 14.08 -13.89
C VAL A 26 22.12 13.38 -13.60
N HIS A 27 22.25 12.14 -14.05
CA HIS A 27 23.47 11.37 -13.91
C HIS A 27 23.78 10.65 -15.22
N ASP A 28 25.08 10.42 -15.45
CA ASP A 28 25.60 9.67 -16.57
C ASP A 28 26.67 8.71 -16.05
N ALA A 29 26.77 7.54 -16.67
CA ALA A 29 27.67 6.48 -16.25
C ALA A 29 28.33 5.82 -17.46
N SER A 30 29.64 5.64 -17.37
CA SER A 30 30.44 4.88 -18.34
C SER A 30 31.38 3.92 -17.61
N THR A 31 31.67 2.80 -18.25
CA THR A 31 32.64 1.83 -17.73
C THR A 31 34.04 2.45 -17.74
N SER A 32 34.75 2.34 -16.62
CA SER A 32 36.15 2.75 -16.51
C SER A 32 37.08 1.53 -16.50
N GLY A 33 38.14 1.55 -17.31
CA GLY A 33 39.10 0.45 -17.40
C GLY A 33 38.72 -0.58 -18.47
N SER A 34 39.27 -1.80 -18.36
CA SER A 34 39.14 -2.88 -19.36
C SER A 34 38.17 -4.00 -18.96
N GLY A 35 37.58 -3.93 -17.77
CA GLY A 35 36.65 -4.93 -17.26
C GLY A 35 35.20 -4.53 -17.45
N ASP A 36 34.28 -5.49 -17.33
CA ASP A 36 32.85 -5.24 -17.37
C ASP A 36 32.35 -4.56 -16.09
N SER A 37 31.27 -3.77 -16.21
CA SER A 37 30.61 -3.12 -15.09
C SER A 37 29.19 -3.67 -14.91
N LEU A 38 28.85 -4.06 -13.69
CA LEU A 38 27.51 -4.52 -13.29
C LEU A 38 27.11 -3.83 -11.99
N HIS A 39 25.91 -3.24 -11.96
CA HIS A 39 25.34 -2.64 -10.76
C HIS A 39 23.85 -2.98 -10.65
N ILE A 40 23.32 -2.90 -9.43
CA ILE A 40 21.89 -3.02 -9.15
C ILE A 40 21.39 -1.67 -8.65
N THR A 41 20.38 -1.12 -9.31
CA THR A 41 19.74 0.13 -8.88
C THR A 41 18.53 -0.19 -8.03
N VAL A 42 18.53 0.31 -6.79
CA VAL A 42 17.37 0.25 -5.90
C VAL A 42 16.61 1.57 -5.99
N GLY A 43 15.47 1.55 -6.68
CA GLY A 43 14.60 2.71 -6.78
C GLY A 43 13.76 2.90 -5.52
N LEU A 44 13.88 4.05 -4.87
CA LEU A 44 12.98 4.47 -3.79
C LEU A 44 11.78 5.22 -4.39
N ILE A 45 10.69 4.50 -4.63
CA ILE A 45 9.44 5.08 -5.16
C ILE A 45 8.67 5.71 -4.00
N VAL A 46 8.62 7.03 -3.97
CA VAL A 46 7.93 7.81 -2.94
C VAL A 46 6.60 8.35 -3.46
N LYS A 47 5.60 8.36 -2.59
CA LYS A 47 4.37 9.14 -2.80
C LYS A 47 4.64 10.59 -2.43
N THR A 48 4.00 11.51 -3.15
CA THR A 48 4.15 12.95 -2.96
C THR A 48 2.90 13.56 -2.34
N TRP A 49 3.03 14.78 -1.81
CA TRP A 49 1.86 15.57 -1.39
C TRP A 49 0.88 15.82 -2.53
N ALA A 50 1.35 15.94 -3.77
CA ALA A 50 0.46 16.07 -4.91
C ALA A 50 -0.39 14.81 -5.10
N ASP A 51 0.20 13.62 -4.96
CA ASP A 51 -0.54 12.35 -5.03
C ASP A 51 -1.59 12.28 -3.92
N LEU A 52 -1.21 12.63 -2.68
CA LEU A 52 -2.12 12.61 -1.53
C LEU A 52 -3.28 13.59 -1.70
N MET A 53 -3.00 14.82 -2.14
CA MET A 53 -4.03 15.85 -2.35
C MET A 53 -5.00 15.46 -3.47
N LEU A 54 -4.51 14.84 -4.54
CA LEU A 54 -5.37 14.35 -5.62
C LEU A 54 -6.34 13.26 -5.12
N GLU A 55 -5.85 12.36 -4.27
CA GLU A 55 -6.69 11.32 -3.67
C GLU A 55 -7.74 11.91 -2.73
N ALA A 56 -7.32 12.79 -1.82
CA ALA A 56 -8.25 13.43 -0.87
C ALA A 56 -9.36 14.21 -1.60
N VAL A 57 -9.03 14.90 -2.70
CA VAL A 57 -10.03 15.56 -3.54
C VAL A 57 -10.95 14.55 -4.23
N SER A 58 -10.41 13.43 -4.72
CA SER A 58 -11.19 12.37 -5.36
C SER A 58 -12.21 11.75 -4.41
N GLU A 59 -11.81 11.48 -3.16
CA GLU A 59 -12.69 10.95 -2.11
C GLU A 59 -13.88 11.88 -1.84
N VAL A 60 -13.62 13.16 -1.56
CA VAL A 60 -14.68 14.17 -1.36
C VAL A 60 -15.59 14.25 -2.59
N ALA A 61 -15.03 14.18 -3.79
CA ALA A 61 -15.82 14.23 -5.03
C ALA A 61 -16.75 13.02 -5.21
N LEU A 62 -16.35 11.84 -4.71
CA LEU A 62 -17.17 10.63 -4.76
C LEU A 62 -18.33 10.68 -3.77
N GLU A 63 -18.14 11.26 -2.58
CA GLU A 63 -19.17 11.31 -1.54
C GLU A 63 -20.18 12.45 -1.74
N HIS A 64 -19.71 13.60 -2.24
CA HIS A 64 -20.52 14.81 -2.27
C HIS A 64 -21.16 15.07 -3.64
N PRO A 65 -22.51 15.05 -3.75
CA PRO A 65 -23.21 15.19 -5.04
C PRO A 65 -22.89 16.47 -5.81
N GLY A 66 -22.48 17.54 -5.13
CA GLY A 66 -22.11 18.82 -5.76
C GLY A 66 -20.98 18.67 -6.78
N PHE A 67 -19.97 17.86 -6.48
CA PHE A 67 -18.83 17.60 -7.35
C PHE A 67 -19.17 16.67 -8.53
N ARG A 68 -20.28 15.93 -8.45
CA ARG A 68 -20.76 15.02 -9.50
C ARG A 68 -21.71 15.67 -10.50
N ARG A 69 -22.08 16.93 -10.31
CA ARG A 69 -22.97 17.67 -11.22
C ARG A 69 -22.26 17.97 -12.55
N SER A 70 -23.03 17.94 -13.64
CA SER A 70 -22.53 18.32 -14.96
C SER A 70 -22.10 19.79 -15.00
N LEU A 71 -21.09 20.09 -15.82
CA LEU A 71 -20.74 21.48 -16.14
C LEU A 71 -21.92 22.20 -16.82
N PRO A 72 -22.00 23.54 -16.70
CA PRO A 72 -23.06 24.32 -17.33
C PRO A 72 -23.14 24.13 -18.85
N ALA A 73 -24.35 24.16 -19.40
CA ALA A 73 -24.55 24.05 -20.84
C ALA A 73 -23.84 25.21 -21.57
N GLY A 74 -23.16 24.87 -22.67
CA GLY A 74 -22.42 25.88 -23.45
C GLY A 74 -21.03 26.22 -22.94
N PHE A 75 -20.51 25.55 -21.88
CA PHE A 75 -19.17 25.82 -21.32
C PHE A 75 -18.02 25.77 -22.34
N ALA A 76 -18.22 25.08 -23.47
CA ALA A 76 -17.24 24.93 -24.55
C ALA A 76 -17.37 25.98 -25.67
N ARG A 77 -18.32 26.92 -25.58
CA ARG A 77 -18.48 27.99 -26.56
C ARG A 77 -17.54 29.16 -26.24
N ASP A 78 -17.06 29.84 -27.28
CA ASP A 78 -16.16 30.98 -27.15
C ASP A 78 -16.81 32.19 -26.45
N ASP A 79 -18.13 32.33 -26.55
CA ASP A 79 -18.94 33.41 -25.98
C ASP A 79 -19.52 33.08 -24.59
N TYR A 80 -19.13 31.96 -23.99
CA TYR A 80 -19.64 31.53 -22.69
C TYR A 80 -19.18 32.46 -21.56
N ASP A 81 -20.14 33.09 -20.88
CA ASP A 81 -19.88 33.84 -19.64
C ASP A 81 -19.59 32.90 -18.48
N ARG A 82 -18.41 33.04 -17.87
CA ARG A 82 -17.90 32.19 -16.79
C ARG A 82 -18.30 32.69 -15.39
N ALA A 83 -18.98 33.83 -15.25
CA ALA A 83 -19.25 34.44 -13.95
C ALA A 83 -19.96 33.49 -12.97
N ASP A 84 -21.05 32.84 -13.41
CA ASP A 84 -21.80 31.89 -12.57
C ASP A 84 -21.01 30.60 -12.30
N ALA A 85 -20.25 30.12 -13.29
CA ALA A 85 -19.38 28.95 -13.13
C ALA A 85 -18.27 29.22 -12.11
N GLU A 86 -17.68 30.41 -12.12
CA GLU A 86 -16.67 30.83 -11.14
C GLU A 86 -17.26 30.91 -9.73
N LYS A 87 -18.47 31.45 -9.58
CA LYS A 87 -19.17 31.47 -8.29
C LYS A 87 -19.43 30.06 -7.76
N HIS A 88 -19.88 29.15 -8.63
CA HIS A 88 -20.11 27.77 -8.23
C HIS A 88 -18.79 27.05 -7.88
N PHE A 89 -17.74 27.24 -8.68
CA PHE A 89 -16.41 26.69 -8.41
C PHE A 89 -15.88 27.14 -7.05
N LYS A 90 -16.01 28.42 -6.68
CA LYS A 90 -15.61 28.92 -5.36
C LYS A 90 -16.38 28.27 -4.21
N SER A 91 -17.68 28.01 -4.39
CA SER A 91 -18.48 27.25 -3.42
C SER A 91 -17.94 25.82 -3.26
N LEU A 92 -17.59 25.15 -4.37
CA LEU A 92 -17.00 23.81 -4.32
C LEU A 92 -15.63 23.79 -3.63
N VAL A 93 -14.81 24.84 -3.81
CA VAL A 93 -13.52 24.97 -3.11
C VAL A 93 -13.72 25.13 -1.60
N GLN A 94 -14.72 25.91 -1.17
CA GLN A 94 -15.07 26.04 0.25
C GLN A 94 -15.56 24.71 0.81
N ASP A 95 -16.51 24.06 0.12
CA ASP A 95 -16.98 22.73 0.47
C ASP A 95 -15.82 21.74 0.60
N LEU A 96 -14.91 21.72 -0.37
CA LEU A 96 -13.73 20.85 -0.35
C LEU A 96 -12.88 21.14 0.88
N SER A 97 -12.57 22.40 1.17
CA SER A 97 -11.77 22.78 2.33
C SER A 97 -12.37 22.33 3.66
N ASP A 98 -13.69 22.31 3.77
CA ASP A 98 -14.41 21.91 4.98
C ASP A 98 -14.50 20.38 5.15
N LYS A 99 -14.29 19.61 4.07
CA LYS A 99 -14.53 18.15 4.00
C LYS A 99 -13.25 17.34 3.79
N LEU A 100 -12.12 17.98 3.52
CA LEU A 100 -10.84 17.30 3.37
C LEU A 100 -10.39 16.71 4.71
N GLU A 101 -10.28 15.38 4.75
CA GLU A 101 -9.79 14.64 5.91
C GLU A 101 -8.44 14.00 5.57
N LEU A 102 -7.39 14.36 6.35
CA LEU A 102 -6.04 13.86 6.12
C LEU A 102 -5.95 12.35 6.35
N ASP A 103 -6.54 11.87 7.45
CA ASP A 103 -6.37 10.50 7.89
C ASP A 103 -6.99 9.51 6.90
N SER A 104 -8.14 9.83 6.30
CA SER A 104 -8.78 8.95 5.30
C SER A 104 -7.90 8.77 4.05
N ALA A 105 -7.36 9.87 3.52
CA ALA A 105 -6.45 9.82 2.37
C ALA A 105 -5.13 9.09 2.70
N MET A 106 -4.59 9.31 3.90
CA MET A 106 -3.38 8.63 4.38
C MET A 106 -3.60 7.13 4.60
N ASP A 107 -4.76 6.75 5.11
CA ASP A 107 -5.17 5.37 5.33
C ASP A 107 -5.27 4.62 4.00
N LEU A 108 -5.93 5.21 3.01
CA LEU A 108 -6.01 4.65 1.66
C LEU A 108 -4.62 4.50 1.02
N PHE A 109 -3.72 5.47 1.21
CA PHE A 109 -2.34 5.39 0.73
C PHE A 109 -1.57 4.27 1.41
N THR A 110 -1.75 4.13 2.72
CA THR A 110 -1.15 3.05 3.51
C THR A 110 -1.64 1.70 3.00
N ASP A 111 -2.95 1.53 2.84
CA ASP A 111 -3.55 0.29 2.35
C ASP A 111 -3.06 -0.09 0.96
N ASN A 112 -3.04 0.88 0.04
CA ASN A 112 -2.53 0.68 -1.32
C ASN A 112 -1.02 0.35 -1.31
N PHE A 113 -0.24 1.01 -0.45
CA PHE A 113 1.18 0.73 -0.29
C PHE A 113 1.41 -0.71 0.16
N ILE A 114 0.66 -1.17 1.17
CA ILE A 114 0.74 -2.52 1.72
C ILE A 114 0.33 -3.55 0.65
N ARG A 115 -0.84 -3.38 0.02
CA ARG A 115 -1.37 -4.27 -1.02
C ARG A 115 -0.44 -4.43 -2.21
N SER A 116 0.26 -3.36 -2.60
CA SER A 116 1.18 -3.37 -3.75
C SER A 116 2.47 -4.17 -3.52
N ARG A 117 2.79 -4.53 -2.26
CA ARG A 117 3.97 -5.35 -1.96
C ARG A 117 3.75 -6.77 -2.44
N GLN A 118 4.82 -7.43 -2.85
CA GLN A 118 4.78 -8.85 -3.17
C GLN A 118 4.71 -9.67 -1.87
N PRO A 119 3.79 -10.64 -1.77
CA PRO A 119 3.74 -11.52 -0.60
C PRO A 119 4.98 -12.40 -0.55
N ASP A 120 5.54 -12.59 0.65
CA ASP A 120 6.60 -13.56 0.88
C ASP A 120 6.01 -14.97 0.97
N SER A 121 5.87 -15.60 -0.18
CA SER A 121 5.35 -16.97 -0.31
C SER A 121 6.42 -18.05 -0.13
N THR A 122 7.58 -17.72 0.44
CA THR A 122 8.67 -18.66 0.67
C THR A 122 8.18 -19.85 1.48
N GLY A 123 8.35 -21.06 0.93
CA GLY A 123 7.91 -22.30 1.56
C GLY A 123 6.39 -22.56 1.49
N ALA A 124 5.57 -21.61 1.02
CA ALA A 124 4.13 -21.80 0.88
C ALA A 124 3.78 -22.87 -0.18
N ILE A 125 4.47 -22.83 -1.33
CA ILE A 125 4.28 -23.80 -2.43
C ILE A 125 4.71 -25.21 -2.01
N VAL A 126 5.84 -25.32 -1.30
CA VAL A 126 6.41 -26.61 -0.85
C VAL A 126 5.50 -27.30 0.15
N ARG A 127 4.75 -26.53 0.96
CA ARG A 127 3.88 -27.06 2.02
C ARG A 127 2.56 -27.68 1.52
N ARG A 128 2.31 -27.68 0.20
CA ARG A 128 1.21 -28.39 -0.52
C ARG A 128 -0.03 -28.68 0.35
N ALA A 129 -0.83 -27.66 0.70
CA ALA A 129 -2.12 -27.77 1.38
C ALA A 129 -2.21 -28.79 2.55
N ALA A 130 -1.08 -29.21 3.14
CA ALA A 130 -1.07 -30.18 4.20
C ALA A 130 -1.59 -29.49 5.46
N PRO A 131 -2.59 -30.07 6.16
CA PRO A 131 -3.11 -29.48 7.38
C PRO A 131 -1.97 -29.17 8.35
N PHE A 132 -2.05 -28.05 9.06
CA PHE A 132 -1.14 -27.83 10.18
C PHE A 132 -1.41 -28.88 11.27
N GLU A 133 -0.35 -29.42 11.85
CA GLU A 133 -0.46 -30.31 13.01
C GLU A 133 -0.86 -29.51 14.25
N SER A 134 -1.61 -30.14 15.15
CA SER A 134 -1.91 -29.55 16.47
C SER A 134 -0.59 -29.33 17.23
N GLY A 135 -0.38 -28.09 17.70
CA GLY A 135 0.85 -27.67 18.38
C GLY A 135 1.90 -26.96 17.51
N ALA A 136 1.77 -26.96 16.18
CA ALA A 136 2.64 -26.15 15.32
C ALA A 136 2.46 -24.65 15.65
N LYS A 137 3.57 -23.95 15.90
CA LYS A 137 3.56 -22.55 16.32
C LYS A 137 4.05 -21.63 15.21
N PHE A 138 3.42 -20.48 15.13
CA PHE A 138 3.68 -19.45 14.15
C PHE A 138 3.86 -18.11 14.84
N ARG A 139 4.73 -17.28 14.29
CA ARG A 139 4.94 -15.89 14.72
C ARG A 139 4.75 -14.95 13.53
N LEU A 140 4.53 -13.67 13.81
CA LEU A 140 4.53 -12.64 12.78
C LEU A 140 5.88 -12.64 12.06
N ARG A 141 5.85 -12.65 10.73
CA ARG A 141 7.06 -12.54 9.92
C ARG A 141 7.67 -11.14 10.12
N PRO A 142 8.97 -11.02 10.39
CA PRO A 142 9.61 -9.73 10.58
C PRO A 142 9.35 -8.79 9.41
N LEU A 143 9.00 -7.54 9.73
CA LEU A 143 8.76 -6.47 8.75
C LEU A 143 7.61 -6.73 7.76
N ALA A 144 6.76 -7.74 8.00
CA ALA A 144 5.54 -7.90 7.24
C ALA A 144 4.65 -6.67 7.44
N PRO A 145 4.33 -5.90 6.38
CA PRO A 145 3.46 -4.75 6.52
C PRO A 145 2.00 -5.22 6.65
N TRP A 146 1.27 -4.65 7.60
CA TRP A 146 -0.11 -5.03 7.83
C TRP A 146 -0.94 -3.84 8.32
N ARG A 147 -2.25 -3.93 8.08
CA ARG A 147 -3.27 -3.12 8.75
C ARG A 147 -4.48 -4.00 9.01
N LEU A 148 -5.02 -3.92 10.22
CA LEU A 148 -6.23 -4.63 10.60
C LEU A 148 -7.43 -3.67 10.55
N ALA A 149 -8.52 -4.11 9.95
CA ALA A 149 -9.76 -3.37 9.87
C ALA A 149 -10.96 -4.32 9.99
N GLU A 150 -12.09 -3.79 10.43
CA GLU A 150 -13.37 -4.50 10.39
C GLU A 150 -14.18 -4.05 9.17
N ASN A 151 -14.84 -5.00 8.52
CA ASN A 151 -15.83 -4.72 7.50
C ASN A 151 -17.24 -4.91 8.09
N ALA A 152 -17.86 -3.81 8.49
CA ALA A 152 -19.19 -3.82 9.12
C ALA A 152 -20.29 -4.40 8.23
N GLU A 153 -20.21 -4.20 6.90
CA GLU A 153 -21.22 -4.72 5.96
C GLU A 153 -21.15 -6.24 5.82
N LYS A 154 -19.95 -6.81 5.93
CA LYS A 154 -19.69 -8.25 5.75
C LYS A 154 -19.53 -9.02 7.07
N GLU A 155 -19.66 -8.32 8.21
CA GLU A 155 -19.41 -8.87 9.55
C GLU A 155 -18.12 -9.70 9.60
N ALA A 156 -17.03 -9.13 9.07
CA ALA A 156 -15.78 -9.85 8.87
C ALA A 156 -14.56 -9.00 9.24
N LEU A 157 -13.53 -9.68 9.71
CA LEU A 157 -12.23 -9.08 9.97
C LEU A 157 -11.39 -9.09 8.69
N VAL A 158 -10.78 -7.96 8.36
CA VAL A 158 -9.95 -7.78 7.16
C VAL A 158 -8.53 -7.44 7.58
N LEU A 159 -7.59 -8.30 7.20
CA LEU A 159 -6.16 -8.03 7.32
C LEU A 159 -5.61 -7.62 5.96
N ILE A 160 -5.24 -6.36 5.83
CA ILE A 160 -4.56 -5.82 4.66
C ILE A 160 -3.08 -6.18 4.79
N THR A 161 -2.51 -6.82 3.78
CA THR A 161 -1.13 -7.32 3.78
C THR A 161 -0.52 -7.28 2.38
N ALA A 162 0.76 -7.64 2.26
CA ALA A 162 1.41 -7.80 0.97
C ALA A 162 0.60 -8.78 0.09
N GLY A 163 0.35 -8.40 -1.16
CA GLY A 163 -0.43 -9.20 -2.11
C GLY A 163 -1.94 -9.07 -2.01
N GLY A 164 -2.49 -8.27 -1.08
CA GLY A 164 -3.92 -7.94 -1.06
C GLY A 164 -4.53 -7.85 0.33
N GLU A 165 -5.72 -8.43 0.49
CA GLU A 165 -6.43 -8.51 1.77
C GLU A 165 -6.86 -9.94 2.06
N LEU A 166 -6.87 -10.28 3.35
CA LEU A 166 -7.32 -11.55 3.86
C LEU A 166 -8.55 -11.33 4.73
N THR A 167 -9.63 -12.04 4.41
CA THR A 167 -10.88 -11.98 5.18
C THR A 167 -10.98 -13.17 6.12
N PHE A 168 -11.35 -12.89 7.36
CA PHE A 168 -11.54 -13.86 8.44
C PHE A 168 -12.90 -13.65 9.13
N PRO A 169 -13.47 -14.70 9.74
CA PRO A 169 -14.59 -14.55 10.66
C PRO A 169 -14.19 -13.65 11.84
N LEU A 170 -15.12 -12.86 12.39
CA LEU A 170 -14.85 -11.99 13.55
C LEU A 170 -14.30 -12.78 14.76
N ALA A 171 -14.75 -14.02 14.96
CA ALA A 171 -14.26 -14.89 16.03
C ALA A 171 -12.75 -15.24 15.92
N ALA A 172 -12.10 -14.95 14.79
CA ALA A 172 -10.66 -15.12 14.59
C ALA A 172 -9.83 -13.95 15.17
N GLU A 173 -10.46 -12.82 15.51
CA GLU A 173 -9.80 -11.59 15.92
C GLU A 173 -8.82 -11.77 17.09
N PRO A 174 -9.15 -12.49 18.19
CA PRO A 174 -8.21 -12.64 19.30
C PRO A 174 -6.89 -13.32 18.89
N ALA A 175 -6.96 -14.30 18.00
CA ALA A 175 -5.78 -15.00 17.48
C ALA A 175 -4.95 -14.08 16.57
N ILE A 176 -5.63 -13.36 15.68
CA ILE A 176 -4.96 -12.44 14.75
C ILE A 176 -4.30 -11.29 15.52
N GLN A 177 -5.01 -10.65 16.45
CA GLN A 177 -4.44 -9.60 17.28
C GLN A 177 -3.23 -10.11 18.08
N ALA A 178 -3.32 -11.30 18.68
CA ALA A 178 -2.22 -11.87 19.45
C ALA A 178 -0.92 -12.05 18.63
N VAL A 179 -1.01 -12.46 17.36
CA VAL A 179 0.19 -12.58 16.52
C VAL A 179 0.70 -11.21 16.05
N LEU A 180 -0.19 -10.27 15.75
CA LEU A 180 0.17 -8.90 15.35
C LEU A 180 0.87 -8.13 16.49
N ASP A 181 0.51 -8.43 17.74
CA ASP A 181 1.17 -7.89 18.95
C ASP A 181 2.54 -8.55 19.25
N GLY A 182 3.01 -9.45 18.38
CA GLY A 182 4.30 -10.14 18.50
C GLY A 182 4.24 -11.46 19.26
N GLY A 183 3.04 -11.96 19.57
CA GLY A 183 2.84 -13.27 20.16
C GLY A 183 3.05 -14.44 19.18
N GLN A 184 2.82 -15.65 19.68
CA GLN A 184 2.79 -16.87 18.88
C GLN A 184 1.38 -17.45 18.85
N ILE A 185 0.98 -17.98 17.70
CA ILE A 185 -0.30 -18.63 17.49
C ILE A 185 -0.13 -20.07 17.03
N SER A 186 -1.12 -20.90 17.34
CA SER A 186 -1.30 -22.25 16.81
C SER A 186 -2.74 -22.40 16.30
N LEU A 187 -3.12 -23.59 15.84
CA LEU A 187 -4.53 -23.89 15.55
C LEU A 187 -5.43 -23.70 16.78
N ASP A 188 -4.91 -23.95 17.98
CA ASP A 188 -5.67 -23.82 19.23
C ASP A 188 -5.98 -22.35 19.56
N SER A 189 -5.22 -21.40 18.99
CA SER A 189 -5.54 -19.97 19.10
C SER A 189 -6.87 -19.63 18.43
N PHE A 190 -7.31 -20.44 17.45
CA PHE A 190 -8.58 -20.28 16.74
C PHE A 190 -9.69 -21.18 17.30
N SER A 191 -9.65 -21.56 18.58
CA SER A 191 -10.61 -22.49 19.19
C SER A 191 -12.07 -22.03 19.16
N ALA A 192 -12.32 -20.75 18.89
CA ALA A 192 -13.66 -20.19 18.69
C ALA A 192 -14.24 -20.46 17.29
N LEU A 193 -13.43 -21.01 16.37
CA LEU A 193 -13.81 -21.37 15.01
C LEU A 193 -14.01 -22.88 14.87
N GLU A 194 -14.78 -23.29 13.87
CA GLU A 194 -14.81 -24.68 13.40
C GLU A 194 -13.42 -25.10 12.92
N ALA A 195 -13.08 -26.39 13.04
CA ALA A 195 -11.74 -26.90 12.75
C ALA A 195 -11.26 -26.57 11.32
N LYS A 196 -12.18 -26.53 10.36
CA LYS A 196 -11.89 -26.14 8.98
C LYS A 196 -11.53 -24.65 8.87
N ASP A 197 -12.30 -23.78 9.51
CA ASP A 197 -12.09 -22.33 9.46
C ASP A 197 -10.82 -21.92 10.21
N ALA A 198 -10.46 -22.62 11.29
CA ALA A 198 -9.18 -22.49 11.97
C ALA A 198 -8.00 -22.82 11.04
N GLN A 199 -8.08 -23.96 10.32
CA GLN A 199 -7.07 -24.35 9.33
C GLN A 199 -6.99 -23.34 8.18
N ASP A 200 -8.12 -22.92 7.64
CA ASP A 200 -8.17 -21.95 6.54
C ASP A 200 -7.60 -20.59 6.96
N SER A 201 -7.88 -20.15 8.19
CA SER A 201 -7.33 -18.90 8.74
C SER A 201 -5.81 -18.95 8.87
N LEU A 202 -5.27 -20.02 9.48
CA LEU A 202 -3.82 -20.18 9.62
C LEU A 202 -3.13 -20.37 8.27
N ASN A 203 -3.74 -21.10 7.33
CA ASN A 203 -3.26 -21.26 5.96
C ASN A 203 -3.18 -19.94 5.22
N LYS A 204 -4.20 -19.08 5.32
CA LYS A 204 -4.18 -17.74 4.70
C LYS A 204 -3.01 -16.91 5.22
N LEU A 205 -2.84 -16.84 6.55
CA LEU A 205 -1.74 -16.09 7.17
C LEU A 205 -0.38 -16.59 6.71
N TYR A 206 -0.18 -17.90 6.65
CA TYR A 206 1.09 -18.49 6.22
C TYR A 206 1.34 -18.31 4.71
N ALA A 207 0.33 -18.56 3.87
CA ALA A 207 0.45 -18.51 2.42
C ALA A 207 0.76 -17.11 1.88
N PHE A 208 0.25 -16.07 2.55
CA PHE A 208 0.53 -14.66 2.21
C PHE A 208 1.78 -14.12 2.92
N GLY A 209 2.52 -14.97 3.63
CA GLY A 209 3.76 -14.58 4.30
C GLY A 209 3.56 -13.70 5.53
N VAL A 210 2.34 -13.59 6.06
CA VAL A 210 2.07 -12.83 7.29
C VAL A 210 2.78 -13.49 8.47
N VAL A 211 2.74 -14.83 8.53
CA VAL A 211 3.36 -15.59 9.61
C VAL A 211 4.42 -16.56 9.08
N GLU A 212 5.34 -16.93 9.96
CA GLU A 212 6.35 -17.95 9.72
C GLU A 212 6.39 -18.97 10.88
N PRO A 213 6.83 -20.21 10.65
CA PRO A 213 6.97 -21.20 11.70
C PRO A 213 8.05 -20.78 12.69
N VAL A 214 7.86 -21.15 13.97
CA VAL A 214 8.85 -20.93 15.05
C VAL A 214 9.82 -22.09 15.16
#